data_AF-A0A7K3XHB3-F1
#
_entry.id   AF-A0A7K3XHB3-F1
#
_cell.length_a   1.000
_cell.length_b   1.000
_cell.length_c   1.000
_cell.angle_alpha   90.00
_cell.angle_beta   90.00
_cell.angle_gamma   90.00
#
_symmetry.space_group_name_H-M   'P 1'
#
loop_
_entity.id
_entity.type
_entity.pdbx_description
1 polymer ?
#
loop_
_entity_poly.entity_id
_entity_poly.type
_entity_poly.pdbx_seq_one_letter_code
_entity_poly.pdbx_strand_id
1 'polypeptide(L)' 'MLNNILETNSYTINKQIEINEALISPDGFVALDKANILACACLDAYYEARLIGRLAFARPFQTATKLPYS' A
#
# COMPACT_ATOMS: atom_id res chain seq x y z
N MET A 1 -18.16 -28.66 18.54
CA MET A 1 -18.62 -27.34 19.00
C MET A 1 -17.88 -26.29 18.20
N LEU A 2 -18.58 -25.56 17.33
CA LEU A 2 -18.03 -24.42 16.58
C LEU A 2 -17.89 -23.25 17.55
N ASN A 3 -16.66 -22.81 17.82
CA ASN A 3 -16.44 -21.55 18.50
C ASN A 3 -16.45 -20.42 17.47
N ASN A 4 -17.61 -19.79 17.35
CA ASN A 4 -17.75 -18.42 16.87
C ASN A 4 -16.79 -17.52 17.66
N ILE A 5 -15.69 -17.08 17.05
CA ILE A 5 -14.91 -15.96 17.56
C ILE A 5 -15.54 -14.71 16.95
N LEU A 6 -16.43 -14.11 17.74
CA LEU A 6 -17.03 -12.81 17.51
C LEU A 6 -15.93 -11.74 17.57
N GLU A 7 -15.91 -10.90 16.55
CA GLU A 7 -15.38 -9.53 16.47
C GLU A 7 -14.34 -9.12 17.50
N THR A 8 -13.06 -9.21 17.13
CA THR A 8 -12.00 -8.49 17.84
C THR A 8 -11.97 -7.04 17.33
N ASN A 9 -12.69 -6.15 18.00
CA ASN A 9 -12.54 -4.71 17.86
C ASN A 9 -11.14 -4.28 18.33
N SER A 10 -10.17 -4.29 17.42
CA SER A 10 -8.79 -3.90 17.73
C SER A 10 -8.59 -2.40 17.52
N TYR A 11 -8.37 -1.67 18.62
CA TYR A 11 -7.97 -0.26 18.59
C TYR A 11 -6.50 -0.18 18.94
N THR A 12 -5.66 0.24 17.99
CA THR A 12 -4.24 0.49 18.23
C THR A 12 -3.99 1.99 18.35
N ILE A 13 -3.67 2.44 19.56
CA ILE A 13 -3.55 3.87 19.93
C ILE A 13 -2.13 4.45 19.83
N ASN A 14 -1.15 3.70 19.30
CA ASN A 14 0.18 4.21 18.96
C ASN A 14 0.76 3.36 17.83
N LYS A 15 0.93 3.95 16.64
CA LYS A 15 1.60 3.30 15.50
C LYS A 15 2.72 4.21 14.99
N GLN A 16 3.93 3.93 15.41
CA GLN A 16 5.14 4.36 14.70
C GLN A 16 5.51 3.27 13.70
N ILE A 17 6.00 3.67 12.52
CA ILE A 17 6.40 2.76 11.46
C ILE A 17 7.87 3.05 11.17
N GLU A 18 8.71 2.04 11.34
CA GLU A 18 10.11 2.10 10.93
C GLU A 18 10.21 1.72 9.44
N ILE A 19 10.84 2.59 8.65
CA ILE A 19 11.01 2.40 7.21
C ILE A 19 12.45 2.74 6.87
N ASN A 20 13.07 1.96 5.99
CA ASN A 20 14.38 2.30 5.44
C ASN A 20 14.28 3.61 4.65
N GLU A 21 15.06 4.62 5.04
CA GLU A 21 15.09 5.95 4.40
C GLU A 21 15.36 5.88 2.89
N ALA A 22 16.11 4.88 2.41
CA ALA A 22 16.37 4.69 0.98
C ALA A 22 15.11 4.40 0.15
N LEU A 23 14.01 3.99 0.80
CA LEU A 23 12.72 3.77 0.15
C LEU A 23 11.86 5.03 0.08
N ILE A 24 12.24 6.10 0.78
CA ILE A 24 11.46 7.33 0.91
C ILE A 24 11.96 8.34 -0.13
N SER A 25 11.06 8.73 -1.01
CA SER A 25 11.31 9.78 -2.00
C SER A 25 11.26 11.16 -1.32
N PRO A 26 11.88 12.22 -1.89
CA PRO A 26 11.89 13.55 -1.27
C PRO A 26 10.51 14.17 -1.01
N ASP A 27 9.48 13.70 -1.73
CA ASP A 27 8.08 14.09 -1.56
C ASP A 27 7.30 13.21 -0.56
N GLY A 28 8.00 12.32 0.15
CA GLY A 28 7.44 11.40 1.13
C GLY A 28 6.89 10.09 0.55
N PHE A 29 6.98 9.86 -0.77
CA PHE A 29 6.52 8.62 -1.37
C PHE A 29 7.40 7.43 -0.98
N VAL A 30 6.80 6.39 -0.40
CA VAL A 30 7.50 5.14 -0.02
C VAL A 30 7.40 4.11 -1.15
N ALA A 31 8.53 3.78 -1.77
CA ALA A 31 8.62 2.83 -2.87
C ALA A 31 8.66 1.37 -2.37
N LEU A 32 7.50 0.84 -1.97
CA LEU A 32 7.37 -0.53 -1.44
C LEU A 32 7.74 -1.61 -2.46
N ASP A 33 7.58 -1.33 -3.76
CA ASP A 33 7.96 -2.22 -4.86
C ASP A 33 9.47 -2.44 -4.97
N LYS A 34 10.28 -1.54 -4.40
CA LYS A 34 11.74 -1.68 -4.34
C LYS A 34 12.23 -2.43 -3.10
N ALA A 35 11.32 -2.70 -2.17
CA ALA A 35 11.61 -3.53 -1.02
C ALA A 35 11.20 -4.96 -1.32
N ASN A 36 11.87 -5.93 -0.69
CA ASN A 36 11.52 -7.35 -0.80
C ASN A 36 10.26 -7.65 0.04
N ILE A 37 9.13 -7.06 -0.34
CA ILE A 37 7.85 -7.12 0.37
C ILE A 37 6.85 -7.96 -0.44
N LEU A 38 6.13 -8.81 0.26
CA LEU A 38 5.00 -9.55 -0.28
C LEU A 38 3.69 -8.94 0.22
N ALA A 39 2.77 -8.70 -0.71
CA ALA A 39 1.38 -8.41 -0.38
C ALA A 39 0.67 -9.75 -0.14
N CYS A 40 0.12 -9.93 1.07
CA CYS A 40 -0.76 -11.05 1.36
C CYS A 40 -2.20 -10.64 0.99
N ALA A 41 -2.89 -11.49 0.23
CA ALA A 41 -4.31 -11.37 0.02
C ALA A 41 -4.99 -12.71 0.35
N CYS A 42 -6.23 -12.64 0.81
CA CYS A 42 -6.97 -13.82 1.26
C CYS A 42 -6.22 -14.58 2.37
N LEU A 43 -6.35 -15.91 2.39
CA LEU A 43 -5.81 -16.76 3.45
C LEU A 43 -4.39 -17.27 3.13
N ASP A 44 -4.08 -17.45 1.85
CA ASP A 44 -2.90 -18.19 1.39
C ASP A 44 -2.27 -17.63 0.11
N ALA A 45 -2.71 -16.46 -0.39
CA ALA A 45 -2.16 -15.88 -1.61
C ALA A 45 -1.15 -14.76 -1.31
N TYR A 46 0.00 -14.84 -1.98
CA TYR A 46 1.10 -13.88 -1.86
C TYR A 46 1.47 -13.33 -3.23
N TYR A 47 1.68 -12.01 -3.30
CA TYR A 47 2.00 -11.31 -4.54
C TYR A 47 3.18 -10.36 -4.35
N GLU A 48 4.02 -10.27 -5.38
CA GLU A 48 5.03 -9.22 -5.47
C GLU A 48 4.38 -7.92 -5.96
N ALA A 49 4.72 -6.80 -5.31
CA ALA A 49 4.25 -5.49 -5.72
C ALA A 49 5.15 -4.92 -6.83
N ARG A 50 4.53 -4.45 -7.92
CA ARG A 50 5.23 -3.72 -8.98
C ARG A 50 4.57 -2.36 -9.19
N LEU A 51 5.37 -1.29 -9.15
CA LEU A 51 4.87 0.05 -9.45
C LEU A 51 4.46 0.15 -10.92
N ILE A 52 3.19 0.47 -11.17
CA ILE A 52 2.68 0.74 -12.53
C ILE A 52 2.93 2.20 -12.92
N GLY A 53 2.72 3.12 -11.99
CA GLY A 53 2.92 4.55 -12.16
C GLY A 53 2.34 5.34 -11.00
N ARG A 54 2.74 6.61 -10.87
CA ARG A 54 2.17 7.55 -9.90
C ARG A 54 1.22 8.49 -10.63
N LEU A 55 -0.05 8.48 -10.25
CA LEU A 55 -1.07 9.37 -10.81
C LEU A 55 -1.07 10.69 -10.04
N ALA A 56 -1.21 11.80 -10.76
CA ALA A 56 -1.38 13.09 -10.11
C ALA A 56 -2.76 13.16 -9.42
N PHE A 57 -2.85 13.95 -8.36
CA PHE A 57 -4.12 14.26 -7.72
C PHE A 57 -5.09 14.85 -8.74
N ALA A 58 -6.28 14.27 -8.85
CA ALA A 58 -7.28 14.69 -9.81
C ALA A 58 -7.81 16.08 -9.44
N ARG A 59 -7.63 17.06 -10.32
CA ARG A 59 -8.20 18.41 -10.18
C ARG A 59 -9.22 18.68 -11.27
N PRO A 60 -10.31 19.40 -10.96
CA PRO A 60 -11.24 19.87 -11.99
C PRO A 60 -10.47 20.66 -13.06
N PHE A 61 -10.82 20.42 -14.33
CA PHE A 61 -10.23 21.10 -15.49
C PHE A 61 -8.74 20.83 -15.74
N GLN A 62 -8.13 19.86 -15.04
CA GLN A 62 -6.78 19.37 -15.33
C GLN A 62 -6.85 18.06 -16.10
N THR A 63 -6.00 17.90 -17.12
CA THR A 63 -5.90 16.65 -17.87
C THR A 63 -5.45 15.50 -16.97
N ALA A 64 -6.16 14.37 -17.04
CA ALA A 64 -5.84 13.18 -16.27
C ALA A 64 -4.47 12.61 -16.65
N THR A 65 -3.67 12.24 -15.64
CA THR A 65 -2.44 11.48 -15.84
C THR A 65 -2.81 10.09 -16.38
N LYS A 66 -2.17 9.67 -17.47
CA LYS A 66 -2.37 8.35 -18.07
C LYS A 66 -1.30 7.38 -17.58
N LEU A 67 -1.68 6.11 -17.46
CA LEU A 67 -0.72 5.05 -17.20
C LEU A 67 -0.03 4.66 -18.51
N PRO A 68 1.18 4.07 -18.44
CA PRO A 68 1.93 3.66 -19.63
C PRO A 68 1.22 2.64 -20.55
N TYR A 69 0.11 2.05 -20.12
CA TYR A 69 -0.67 1.07 -20.88
C TYR A 69 -2.18 1.38 -20.94
N SER A 70 -2.59 2.63 -20.68
CA SER A 70 -4.02 3.06 -20.67
C SER A 70 -4.44 3.88 -21.87
#